data_AF-A0A9D7RKY0-F1
#
_entry.id   AF-A0A9D7RKY0-F1
#
_cell.length_a   1.000
_cell.length_b   1.000
_cell.length_c   1.000
_cell.angle_alpha   90.00
_cell.angle_beta   90.00
_cell.angle_gamma   90.00
#
_symmetry.space_group_name_H-M   'P 1'
#
loop_
_entity.id
_entity.type
_entity.pdbx_description
1 polymer ?
#
loop_
_entity_poly.entity_id
_entity_poly.type
_entity_poly.pdbx_seq_one_letter_code
_entity_poly.pdbx_strand_id
1 'polypeptide(L)'
;MRDAQAEGYEFIKVYSELDTATFRAILEEAALRRMKTVGHIPDAFQKDLAAAFQPNFGMVAHAEEFSKHSADFTEADALRFAQLARQGGTWVTPTLTTIRWIASEIRSLDELRALPALKYMHPLIQQKWLKANHYNRISPQRMRTISIAWSCSKPGW
;
A
#
# COMPACT_ATOMS: atom_id res chain seq x y z
N MET A 1 13.05 -10.43 -13.99
CA MET A 1 12.29 -11.69 -13.82
C MET A 1 13.20 -12.90 -13.83
N ARG A 2 13.93 -13.15 -14.92
CA ARG A 2 14.88 -14.26 -15.02
C ARG A 2 16.01 -14.13 -14.01
N ASP A 3 16.59 -12.94 -13.90
CA ASP A 3 17.65 -12.66 -12.92
C ASP A 3 17.14 -12.87 -11.49
N ALA A 4 15.95 -12.33 -11.18
CA ALA A 4 15.31 -12.54 -9.88
C ALA A 4 15.11 -14.03 -9.54
N GLN A 5 14.69 -14.86 -10.51
CA GLN A 5 14.57 -16.30 -10.29
C GLN A 5 15.95 -16.95 -10.10
N ALA A 6 16.93 -16.59 -10.91
CA ALA A 6 18.30 -17.13 -10.84
C ALA A 6 18.99 -16.77 -9.51
N GLU A 7 18.66 -15.61 -8.94
CA GLU A 7 19.13 -15.13 -7.64
C GLU A 7 18.33 -15.70 -6.45
N GLY A 8 17.28 -16.50 -6.71
CA GLY A 8 16.52 -17.21 -5.68
C GLY A 8 15.40 -16.41 -5.02
N TYR A 9 14.96 -15.30 -5.63
CA TYR A 9 13.79 -14.56 -5.14
C TYR A 9 12.49 -15.37 -5.35
N GLU A 10 11.57 -15.24 -4.40
CA GLU A 10 10.32 -16.03 -4.35
C GLU A 10 9.10 -15.29 -4.90
N PHE A 11 9.19 -13.97 -5.02
CA PHE A 11 8.13 -13.12 -5.50
C PHE A 11 8.67 -11.83 -6.12
N ILE A 12 7.78 -11.11 -6.81
CA ILE A 12 8.08 -9.85 -7.47
C ILE A 12 7.16 -8.77 -6.90
N LYS A 13 7.76 -7.65 -6.48
CA LYS A 13 6.99 -6.50 -6.01
C LYS A 13 6.63 -5.56 -7.15
N VAL A 14 5.34 -5.21 -7.27
CA VAL A 14 4.81 -4.20 -8.20
C VAL A 14 4.43 -2.91 -7.49
N TYR A 15 4.46 -1.80 -8.25
CA TYR A 15 4.20 -0.44 -7.77
C TYR A 15 3.10 0.23 -8.60
N SER A 16 2.59 1.36 -8.09
CA SER A 16 1.34 1.99 -8.53
C SER A 16 1.41 2.58 -9.95
N GLU A 17 2.61 2.88 -10.45
CA GLU A 17 2.84 3.60 -11.72
C GLU A 17 2.77 2.70 -12.97
N LEU A 18 2.55 1.40 -12.81
CA LEU A 18 2.45 0.48 -13.95
C LEU A 18 1.17 0.71 -14.76
N ASP A 19 1.28 0.67 -16.08
CA ASP A 19 0.10 0.53 -16.92
C ASP A 19 -0.47 -0.91 -16.84
N THR A 20 -1.70 -1.10 -17.34
CA THR A 20 -2.40 -2.38 -17.26
C THR A 20 -1.75 -3.50 -18.08
N ALA A 21 -1.09 -3.18 -19.19
CA ALA A 21 -0.43 -4.17 -20.04
C ALA A 21 0.87 -4.66 -19.41
N THR A 22 1.67 -3.74 -18.87
CA THR A 22 2.91 -4.03 -18.15
C THR A 22 2.62 -4.84 -16.89
N PHE A 23 1.60 -4.46 -16.12
CA PHE A 23 1.17 -5.24 -14.95
C PHE A 23 0.77 -6.68 -15.31
N ARG A 24 -0.04 -6.86 -16.36
CA ARG A 24 -0.45 -8.19 -16.87
C ARG A 24 0.75 -9.03 -17.29
N ALA A 25 1.66 -8.46 -18.08
CA ALA A 25 2.87 -9.14 -18.52
C ALA A 25 3.74 -9.60 -17.33
N ILE A 26 3.82 -8.78 -16.27
CA ILE A 26 4.51 -9.14 -15.03
C ILE A 26 3.82 -10.33 -14.34
N LEU A 27 2.49 -10.33 -14.21
CA LEU A 27 1.74 -11.43 -13.60
C LEU A 27 1.97 -12.76 -14.34
N GLU A 28 1.88 -12.73 -15.68
CA GLU A 28 2.06 -13.88 -16.55
C GLU A 28 3.49 -14.43 -16.47
N GLU A 29 4.50 -13.57 -16.62
CA GLU A 29 5.91 -13.98 -16.62
C GLU A 29 6.36 -14.51 -15.25
N ALA A 30 5.83 -13.94 -14.16
CA ALA A 30 6.05 -14.43 -12.80
C ALA A 30 5.39 -15.80 -12.60
N ALA A 31 4.18 -16.01 -13.12
CA ALA A 31 3.47 -17.28 -13.02
C ALA A 31 4.23 -18.42 -13.72
N LEU A 32 4.79 -18.18 -14.91
CA LEU A 32 5.64 -19.13 -15.62
C LEU A 32 6.88 -19.55 -14.81
N ARG A 33 7.34 -18.68 -13.90
CA ARG A 33 8.50 -18.91 -13.04
C ARG A 33 8.15 -19.40 -11.64
N ARG A 34 6.87 -19.65 -11.39
CA ARG A 34 6.34 -20.04 -10.08
C ARG A 34 6.64 -19.00 -8.98
N MET A 35 6.77 -17.73 -9.38
CA MET A 35 6.90 -16.60 -8.45
C MET A 35 5.55 -15.91 -8.30
N LYS A 36 5.22 -15.50 -7.08
CA LYS A 36 4.04 -14.66 -6.83
C LYS A 36 4.32 -13.20 -7.20
N THR A 37 3.28 -12.46 -7.58
CA THR A 37 3.37 -11.00 -7.67
C THR A 37 2.64 -10.38 -6.50
N VAL A 38 3.28 -9.42 -5.83
CA VAL A 38 2.74 -8.75 -4.63
C VAL A 38 3.00 -7.26 -4.70
N GLY A 39 2.29 -6.44 -3.93
CA GLY A 39 2.59 -5.01 -3.82
C GLY A 39 1.37 -4.13 -4.04
N HIS A 40 1.53 -3.07 -4.82
CA HIS A 40 0.50 -2.05 -4.97
C HIS A 40 -0.50 -2.41 -6.06
N ILE A 41 -1.69 -1.80 -6.02
CA ILE A 41 -2.66 -1.86 -7.10
C ILE A 41 -2.30 -0.73 -8.07
N PRO A 42 -2.01 -1.01 -9.36
CA PRO A 42 -1.67 0.06 -10.29
C PRO A 42 -2.78 1.10 -10.44
N ASP A 43 -2.42 2.38 -10.49
CA ASP A 43 -3.37 3.50 -10.59
C ASP A 43 -4.15 3.47 -11.92
N ALA A 44 -3.64 2.77 -12.93
CA ALA A 44 -4.33 2.51 -14.18
C ALA A 44 -5.68 1.77 -14.00
N PHE A 45 -5.90 1.11 -12.85
CA PHE A 45 -7.16 0.42 -12.51
C PHE A 45 -8.16 1.31 -11.75
N GLN A 46 -7.94 2.64 -11.67
CA GLN A 46 -8.85 3.55 -10.94
C GLN A 46 -10.33 3.42 -11.33
N LYS A 47 -10.62 3.21 -12.62
CA LYS A 47 -12.01 3.07 -13.13
C LYS A 47 -12.55 1.64 -13.10
N ASP A 48 -11.68 0.65 -12.94
CA ASP A 48 -12.04 -0.77 -12.96
C ASP A 48 -11.11 -1.55 -12.03
N LEU A 49 -11.38 -1.42 -10.74
CA LEU A 49 -10.59 -2.07 -9.70
C LEU A 49 -10.67 -3.60 -9.81
N ALA A 50 -11.80 -4.16 -10.24
CA ALA A 50 -11.99 -5.60 -10.33
C ALA A 50 -10.99 -6.24 -11.31
N ALA A 51 -10.68 -5.55 -12.41
CA ALA A 51 -9.71 -6.01 -13.40
C ALA A 51 -8.27 -6.14 -12.89
N ALA A 52 -7.92 -5.57 -11.72
CA ALA A 52 -6.62 -5.74 -11.09
C ALA A 52 -6.46 -7.11 -10.41
N PHE A 53 -7.55 -7.74 -9.99
CA PHE A 53 -7.56 -9.00 -9.23
C PHE A 53 -7.51 -10.21 -10.16
N GLN A 54 -6.35 -10.40 -10.77
CA GLN A 54 -6.08 -11.48 -11.71
C GLN A 54 -5.31 -12.64 -11.06
N PRO A 55 -5.30 -13.83 -11.71
CA PRO A 55 -4.45 -14.93 -11.30
C PRO A 55 -3.00 -14.47 -11.11
N ASN A 56 -2.36 -15.00 -10.07
CA ASN A 56 -0.98 -14.69 -9.67
C ASN A 56 -0.73 -13.30 -9.04
N PHE A 57 -1.74 -12.43 -8.90
CA PHE A 57 -1.65 -11.27 -8.01
C PHE A 57 -1.89 -11.72 -6.56
N GLY A 58 -0.83 -12.15 -5.91
CA GLY A 58 -0.87 -12.91 -4.67
C GLY A 58 -1.13 -12.08 -3.42
N MET A 59 -0.74 -10.80 -3.38
CA MET A 59 -0.96 -9.96 -2.20
C MET A 59 -0.96 -8.47 -2.53
N VAL A 60 -1.95 -7.73 -2.01
CA VAL A 60 -1.93 -6.27 -1.98
C VAL A 60 -1.29 -5.79 -0.66
N ALA A 61 -0.32 -4.89 -0.78
CA ALA A 61 0.30 -4.20 0.34
C ALA A 61 -0.39 -2.86 0.58
N HIS A 62 -0.55 -2.51 1.84
CA HIS A 62 -1.13 -1.26 2.34
C HIS A 62 -2.65 -1.17 2.12
N ALA A 63 -3.40 -0.89 3.19
CA ALA A 63 -4.86 -0.75 3.09
C ALA A 63 -5.27 0.46 2.21
N GLU A 64 -4.40 1.46 2.08
CA GLU A 64 -4.64 2.63 1.24
C GLU A 64 -4.78 2.32 -0.25
N GLU A 65 -4.20 1.21 -0.72
CA GLU A 65 -4.33 0.76 -2.11
C GLU A 65 -5.77 0.40 -2.47
N PHE A 66 -6.59 0.07 -1.48
CA PHE A 66 -8.03 -0.10 -1.65
C PHE A 66 -8.79 1.20 -1.42
N SER A 67 -8.49 1.93 -0.33
CA SER A 67 -9.25 3.12 0.03
C SER A 67 -9.16 4.24 -1.01
N LYS A 68 -8.09 4.28 -1.83
CA LYS A 68 -7.98 5.19 -2.98
C LYS A 68 -9.02 4.97 -4.10
N HIS A 69 -9.75 3.84 -4.08
CA HIS A 69 -10.84 3.51 -4.99
C HIS A 69 -12.24 3.69 -4.35
N SER A 70 -12.31 4.37 -3.21
CA SER A 70 -13.57 4.76 -2.58
C SER A 70 -13.69 6.28 -2.57
N ALA A 71 -14.84 6.79 -3.00
CA ALA A 71 -15.15 8.22 -2.94
C ALA A 71 -15.60 8.64 -1.53
N ASP A 72 -16.41 7.78 -0.90
CA ASP A 72 -17.14 8.09 0.34
C ASP A 72 -16.67 7.29 1.55
N PHE A 73 -15.76 6.34 1.34
CA PHE A 73 -15.10 5.51 2.34
C PHE A 73 -16.06 4.75 3.26
N THR A 74 -17.03 4.08 2.64
CA THR A 74 -18.09 3.36 3.36
C THR A 74 -17.67 1.96 3.80
N GLU A 75 -18.38 1.38 4.77
CA GLU A 75 -18.22 -0.03 5.12
C GLU A 75 -18.59 -0.95 3.94
N ALA A 76 -19.56 -0.54 3.11
CA ALA A 76 -19.91 -1.25 1.88
C ALA A 76 -18.74 -1.31 0.89
N ASP A 77 -17.94 -0.24 0.79
CA ASP A 77 -16.70 -0.27 -0.01
C ASP A 77 -15.68 -1.25 0.59
N ALA A 78 -15.47 -1.21 1.91
CA ALA A 78 -14.57 -2.15 2.57
C ALA A 78 -14.97 -3.62 2.33
N LEU A 79 -16.27 -3.92 2.40
CA LEU A 79 -16.80 -5.25 2.10
C LEU A 79 -16.57 -5.63 0.64
N ARG A 80 -16.84 -4.72 -0.30
CA ARG A 80 -16.59 -4.92 -1.74
C ARG A 80 -15.12 -5.20 -2.02
N PHE A 81 -14.21 -4.45 -1.39
CA PHE A 81 -12.76 -4.67 -1.51
C PHE A 81 -12.32 -6.03 -0.99
N ALA A 82 -12.82 -6.44 0.18
CA ALA A 82 -12.55 -7.77 0.73
C ALA A 82 -13.08 -8.89 -0.17
N GLN A 83 -14.25 -8.69 -0.79
CA GLN A 83 -14.83 -9.64 -1.75
C GLN A 83 -13.96 -9.78 -3.01
N LEU A 84 -13.50 -8.66 -3.59
CA LEU A 84 -12.62 -8.68 -4.76
C LEU A 84 -11.31 -9.41 -4.47
N ALA A 85 -10.65 -9.10 -3.34
CA ALA A 85 -9.43 -9.77 -2.93
C ALA A 85 -9.65 -11.28 -2.72
N ARG A 86 -10.74 -11.66 -2.04
CA ARG A 86 -11.10 -13.08 -1.82
C ARG A 86 -11.36 -13.82 -3.13
N GLN A 87 -12.12 -13.22 -4.05
CA GLN A 87 -12.45 -13.83 -5.35
C GLN A 87 -11.19 -14.00 -6.23
N GLY A 88 -10.26 -13.05 -6.18
CA GLY A 88 -8.98 -13.13 -6.87
C GLY A 88 -7.95 -14.07 -6.23
N GLY A 89 -8.24 -14.61 -5.03
CA GLY A 89 -7.25 -15.37 -4.26
C GLY A 89 -6.07 -14.51 -3.79
N THR A 90 -6.29 -13.21 -3.61
CA THR A 90 -5.29 -12.20 -3.27
C THR A 90 -5.33 -11.91 -1.77
N TRP A 91 -4.18 -12.01 -1.12
CA TRP A 91 -4.01 -11.67 0.29
C TRP A 91 -3.90 -10.15 0.50
N VAL A 92 -4.12 -9.69 1.73
CA VAL A 92 -3.96 -8.27 2.07
C VAL A 92 -3.03 -8.13 3.27
N THR A 93 -1.98 -7.33 3.10
CA THR A 93 -1.13 -6.87 4.21
C THR A 93 -1.43 -5.38 4.44
N PRO A 94 -2.29 -5.04 5.42
CA PRO A 94 -2.86 -3.70 5.51
C PRO A 94 -1.90 -2.64 6.07
N THR A 95 -0.81 -3.06 6.73
CA THR A 95 0.21 -2.18 7.35
C THR A 95 -0.36 -1.06 8.23
N LEU A 96 -1.40 -1.35 9.02
CA LEU A 96 -2.16 -0.33 9.78
C LEU A 96 -1.29 0.50 10.73
N THR A 97 -0.27 -0.10 11.35
CA THR A 97 0.68 0.63 12.20
C THR A 97 1.43 1.69 11.40
N THR A 98 1.92 1.36 10.21
CA THR A 98 2.58 2.31 9.31
C THR A 98 1.63 3.44 8.91
N ILE A 99 0.40 3.10 8.55
CA ILE A 99 -0.65 4.09 8.19
C ILE A 99 -0.93 5.04 9.36
N ARG A 100 -1.01 4.54 10.60
CA ARG A 100 -1.19 5.35 11.81
C ARG A 100 -0.04 6.33 12.04
N TRP A 101 1.21 5.89 11.81
CA TRP A 101 2.38 6.76 11.90
C TRP A 101 2.38 7.84 10.83
N ILE A 102 2.15 7.46 9.56
CA ILE A 102 2.02 8.41 8.46
C ILE A 102 0.92 9.43 8.76
N ALA A 103 -0.24 9.00 9.25
CA ALA A 103 -1.34 9.89 9.62
C ALA A 103 -0.92 10.89 10.72
N SER A 104 -0.11 10.44 11.69
CA SER A 104 0.45 11.32 12.72
C SER A 104 1.40 12.36 12.11
N GLU A 105 2.36 11.92 11.28
CA GLU A 105 3.34 12.79 10.61
C GLU A 105 2.70 13.84 9.70
N ILE A 106 1.60 13.50 9.02
CA ILE A 106 0.85 14.47 8.21
C ILE A 106 0.27 15.58 9.10
N ARG A 107 -0.24 15.25 10.30
CA ARG A 107 -0.80 16.23 11.24
C ARG A 107 0.28 17.08 11.89
N SER A 108 1.31 16.45 12.44
CA SER A 108 2.48 17.12 13.00
C SER A 108 3.66 16.16 13.15
N LEU A 109 4.86 16.72 13.30
CA LEU A 109 6.07 15.92 13.56
C LEU A 109 6.33 15.71 15.06
N ASP A 110 5.38 16.04 15.95
CA ASP A 110 5.66 16.07 17.39
C ASP A 110 5.81 14.68 17.98
N GLU A 111 4.96 13.71 17.60
CA GLU A 111 5.14 12.31 18.00
C GLU A 111 6.48 11.76 17.51
N LEU A 112 6.89 12.11 16.29
CA LEU A 112 8.17 11.71 15.70
C LEU A 112 9.37 12.33 16.44
N ARG A 113 9.30 13.61 16.80
CA ARG A 113 10.33 14.30 17.60
C ARG A 113 10.47 13.73 19.01
N ALA A 114 9.35 13.28 19.59
CA ALA A 114 9.31 12.73 20.94
C ALA A 114 9.78 11.26 21.00
N LEU A 115 10.04 10.59 19.87
CA LEU A 115 10.46 9.19 19.85
C LEU A 115 11.80 8.99 20.59
N PRO A 116 11.84 8.22 21.70
CA PRO A 116 13.08 7.98 22.43
C PRO A 116 14.14 7.27 21.59
N ALA A 117 13.70 6.48 20.61
CA ALA A 117 14.58 5.75 19.70
C ALA A 117 15.26 6.65 18.66
N LEU A 118 14.77 7.88 18.45
CA LEU A 118 15.31 8.78 17.43
C LEU A 118 16.79 9.11 17.68
N LYS A 119 17.20 9.16 18.95
CA LYS A 119 18.60 9.39 19.36
C LYS A 119 19.57 8.30 18.91
N TYR A 120 19.07 7.10 18.60
CA TYR A 120 19.87 5.98 18.10
C TYR A 120 19.91 5.91 16.56
N MET A 121 19.12 6.73 15.87
CA MET A 121 19.10 6.78 14.40
C MET A 121 20.27 7.60 13.88
N HIS A 122 20.81 7.21 12.73
CA HIS A 122 21.88 7.97 12.06
C HIS A 122 21.41 9.42 11.78
N PRO A 123 22.26 10.45 11.97
CA PRO A 123 21.87 11.85 11.80
C PRO A 123 21.19 12.17 10.46
N LEU A 124 21.62 11.52 9.37
CA LEU A 124 20.97 11.67 8.05
C LEU A 124 19.51 11.18 8.04
N ILE A 125 19.20 10.11 8.78
CA ILE A 125 17.82 9.62 8.91
C ILE A 125 17.00 10.58 9.76
N GLN A 126 17.56 11.07 10.87
CA GLN A 126 16.89 12.09 11.69
C GLN A 126 16.57 13.35 10.85
N GLN A 127 17.52 13.82 10.03
CA GLN A 127 17.32 14.97 9.15
C GLN A 127 16.25 14.69 8.10
N LYS A 128 16.27 13.51 7.47
CA LYS A 128 15.23 13.10 6.50
C LYS A 128 13.85 13.12 7.13
N TRP A 129 13.73 12.57 8.33
CA TRP A 129 12.45 12.40 9.03
C TRP A 129 11.92 13.69 9.66
N LEU A 130 12.79 14.56 10.20
CA LEU A 130 12.36 15.76 10.91
C LEU A 130 12.33 17.04 10.06
N LYS A 131 13.21 17.14 9.06
CA LYS A 131 13.38 18.37 8.26
C LYS A 131 12.89 18.22 6.84
N ALA A 132 13.18 17.06 6.22
CA ALA A 132 12.80 16.74 4.84
C ALA A 132 11.63 15.77 4.74
N ASN A 133 10.75 15.76 5.74
CA ASN A 133 9.64 14.83 5.82
C ASN A 133 8.67 15.05 4.64
N HIS A 134 8.48 14.03 3.80
CA HIS A 134 7.58 14.15 2.66
C HIS A 134 6.11 14.22 3.11
N TYR A 135 5.70 13.43 4.10
CA TYR A 135 4.32 13.37 4.58
C TYR A 135 3.85 14.70 5.17
N ASN A 136 4.68 15.36 5.96
CA ASN A 136 4.37 16.65 6.57
C ASN A 136 4.45 17.84 5.58
N ARG A 137 4.88 17.62 4.34
CA ARG A 137 4.97 18.62 3.27
C ARG A 137 3.83 18.53 2.25
N ILE A 138 2.97 17.52 2.33
CA ILE A 138 1.90 17.26 1.36
C ILE A 138 0.61 18.02 1.74
N SER A 139 -0.19 18.38 0.72
CA SER A 139 -1.45 19.14 0.84
C SER A 139 -2.61 18.34 1.51
N PRO A 140 -3.65 19.04 2.02
CA PRO A 140 -4.75 18.43 2.76
C PRO A 140 -5.56 17.35 2.05
N GLN A 141 -5.56 17.28 0.71
CA GLN A 141 -6.29 16.27 -0.06
C GLN A 141 -5.85 14.83 0.27
N ARG A 142 -4.56 14.60 0.55
CA ARG A 142 -4.02 13.25 0.84
C ARG A 142 -4.34 12.77 2.27
N MET A 143 -4.80 13.66 3.16
CA MET A 143 -5.27 13.27 4.50
C MET A 143 -6.52 12.39 4.45
N ARG A 144 -7.41 12.57 3.46
CA ARG A 144 -8.69 11.84 3.41
C ARG A 144 -8.50 10.33 3.20
N THR A 145 -7.57 9.94 2.33
CA THR A 145 -7.26 8.54 2.02
C THR A 145 -6.67 7.79 3.20
N ILE A 146 -5.86 8.48 4.03
CA ILE A 146 -5.11 7.89 5.15
C ILE A 146 -5.92 7.91 6.45
N SER A 147 -6.72 8.96 6.69
CA SER A 147 -7.51 9.11 7.92
C SER A 147 -8.59 8.04 8.09
N ILE A 148 -9.06 7.42 7.00
CA ILE A 148 -10.21 6.50 7.03
C ILE A 148 -9.81 5.02 7.02
N ALA A 149 -8.65 4.68 6.44
CA ALA A 149 -8.03 3.37 6.70
C ALA A 149 -7.87 3.10 8.21
N TRP A 150 -7.74 4.17 9.00
CA TRP A 150 -7.76 4.13 10.46
C TRP A 150 -9.19 4.12 11.07
N SER A 151 -10.18 4.87 10.55
CA SER A 151 -11.52 4.87 11.15
C SER A 151 -12.28 3.55 10.97
N CYS A 152 -12.02 2.80 9.90
CA CYS A 152 -12.50 1.42 9.76
C CYS A 152 -11.87 0.42 10.75
N SER A 153 -10.83 0.82 11.49
CA SER A 153 -10.18 -0.02 12.52
C SER A 153 -10.65 0.30 13.94
N LYS A 154 -11.55 1.28 14.13
CA LYS A 154 -12.16 1.51 15.44
C LYS A 154 -13.19 0.43 15.70
N PRO A 155 -13.06 -0.39 16.76
CA PRO A 155 -14.06 -1.38 17.09
C PRO A 155 -15.36 -0.66 17.47
N GLY A 156 -16.41 -0.90 16.70
CA GLY A 156 -17.79 -0.72 17.12
C GLY A 156 -18.23 -1.96 17.88
N TRP A 157 -17.65 -2.17 19.05
CA TRP A 157 -18.13 -3.06 20.11
C TRP A 157 -18.05 -2.29 21.42
#